data_AF-A0A2K3K0Z4-F1
#
_entry.id   AF-A0A2K3K0Z4-F1
#
_cell.length_a   1.000
_cell.length_b   1.000
_cell.length_c   1.000
_cell.angle_alpha   90.00
_cell.angle_beta   90.00
_cell.angle_gamma   90.00
#
_symmetry.space_group_name_H-M   'P 1'
#
loop_
_entity.id
_entity.type
_entity.pdbx_description
1 polymer ?
#
loop_
_entity_poly.entity_id
_entity_poly.type
_entity_poly.pdbx_seq_one_letter_code
_entity_poly.pdbx_strand_id
1 'polypeptide(L)'
;MSTAVTPVNVNAPLQFHWDADDVNDQYYRYLHFNEVEKLNGNETREFNSTVNNRVYPFFIESPEYRVSDTIFSSKPLTGAKKYQISLFKTEISTLPPILNAIEIYKVKDFSESETQQDDVNAITNIKNFYRVAKNWQGDPCGPVKYMWEGLNCTSFNGLNPPRIISLNLSSSGLTGQIHYSISQLTMLQY
;
A
#
# COMPACT_ATOMS: atom_id res chain seq x y z
N MET A 1 -8.86 16.13 10.81
CA MET A 1 -7.47 15.95 11.29
C MET A 1 -7.31 16.84 12.52
N SER A 2 -7.25 16.26 13.73
CA SER A 2 -7.21 17.02 15.01
C SER A 2 -5.91 16.82 15.80
N THR A 3 -5.00 16.00 15.27
CA THR A 3 -3.70 15.69 15.87
C THR A 3 -2.62 15.87 14.82
N ALA A 4 -1.42 16.23 15.25
CA ALA A 4 -0.24 16.35 14.41
C ALA A 4 1.01 15.96 15.21
N VAL A 5 2.04 15.49 14.51
CA VAL A 5 3.37 15.26 15.09
C VAL A 5 4.30 16.41 14.71
N THR A 6 5.24 16.74 15.60
CA THR A 6 6.23 17.79 15.39
C THR A 6 7.54 17.42 16.13
N PRO A 7 8.72 17.83 15.63
CA PRO A 7 9.99 17.54 16.31
C PRO A 7 10.09 18.30 17.63
N VAL A 8 10.70 17.66 18.63
CA VAL A 8 10.95 18.27 19.96
C VAL A 8 11.92 19.45 19.85
N ASN A 9 12.94 19.32 18.99
CA ASN A 9 13.83 20.43 18.67
C ASN A 9 13.22 21.24 17.52
N VAL A 10 12.91 22.51 17.80
CA VAL A 10 12.27 23.44 16.85
C VAL A 10 13.03 23.64 15.54
N ASN A 11 14.34 23.39 15.53
CA ASN A 11 15.19 23.51 14.34
C ASN A 11 15.50 22.17 13.68
N ALA A 12 15.10 21.05 14.29
CA ALA A 12 15.30 19.74 13.71
C ALA A 12 14.26 19.45 12.61
N PRO A 13 14.62 18.69 11.58
CA PRO A 13 13.65 18.21 10.61
C PRO A 13 12.75 17.13 11.23
N LEU A 14 11.54 16.99 10.71
CA LEU A 14 10.69 15.82 10.92
C LEU A 14 10.99 14.80 9.82
N GLN A 15 11.37 13.57 10.20
CA GLN A 15 11.86 12.56 9.27
C GLN A 15 11.15 11.22 9.42
N PHE A 16 10.84 10.60 8.29
CA PHE A 16 10.28 9.26 8.20
C PHE A 16 10.92 8.50 7.04
N HIS A 17 10.96 7.18 7.13
CA HIS A 17 11.47 6.37 6.03
C HIS A 17 10.73 5.04 5.89
N TRP A 18 10.82 4.48 4.69
CA TRP A 18 10.49 3.09 4.40
C TRP A 18 11.53 2.49 3.45
N ASP A 19 11.66 1.17 3.52
CA ASP A 19 12.51 0.40 2.63
C ASP A 19 11.66 -0.23 1.51
N ALA A 20 12.21 -0.28 0.31
CA ALA A 20 11.59 -0.93 -0.84
C ALA A 20 11.98 -2.41 -0.88
N ASP A 21 11.06 -3.26 -1.35
CA ASP A 21 11.37 -4.69 -1.57
C ASP A 21 12.31 -4.83 -2.77
N ASP A 22 12.04 -4.05 -3.83
CA ASP A 22 12.78 -4.01 -5.08
C ASP A 22 13.04 -2.54 -5.48
N VAL A 23 14.18 -2.25 -6.10
CA VAL A 23 14.52 -0.89 -6.53
C VAL A 23 13.60 -0.35 -7.62
N ASN A 24 12.94 -1.24 -8.38
CA ASN A 24 11.97 -0.92 -9.41
C ASN A 24 10.56 -0.74 -8.84
N ASP A 25 10.35 -1.01 -7.55
CA ASP A 25 9.08 -0.70 -6.90
C ASP A 25 8.75 0.78 -7.08
N GLN A 26 7.47 1.04 -7.31
CA GLN A 26 6.93 2.38 -7.50
C GLN A 26 6.04 2.73 -6.32
N TYR A 27 6.21 3.94 -5.77
CA TYR A 27 5.46 4.42 -4.63
C TYR A 27 4.84 5.78 -4.88
N TYR A 28 3.59 5.96 -4.43
CA TYR A 28 2.94 7.25 -4.30
C TYR A 28 2.89 7.65 -2.82
N ARG A 29 3.20 8.91 -2.53
CA ARG A 29 3.08 9.47 -1.18
C ARG A 29 1.98 10.51 -1.12
N TYR A 30 1.28 10.55 0.00
CA TYR A 30 0.33 11.59 0.37
C TYR A 30 0.68 12.04 1.79
N LEU A 31 0.92 13.35 1.97
CA LEU A 31 1.16 13.96 3.27
C LEU A 31 0.00 14.90 3.57
N HIS A 32 -0.61 14.71 4.72
CA HIS A 32 -1.81 15.42 5.12
C HIS A 32 -1.48 16.46 6.18
N PHE A 33 -1.97 17.68 5.97
CA PHE A 33 -1.73 18.82 6.83
C PHE A 33 -3.02 19.48 7.29
N ASN A 34 -3.01 19.94 8.53
CA ASN A 34 -3.99 20.79 9.15
C ASN A 34 -3.31 21.44 10.35
N GLU A 35 -3.23 22.77 10.36
CA GLU A 35 -2.69 23.47 11.52
C GLU A 35 -3.67 23.33 12.69
N VAL A 36 -3.22 22.63 13.74
CA VAL A 36 -4.01 22.28 14.92
C VAL A 36 -3.93 23.37 15.99
N GLU A 37 -2.96 24.28 15.90
CA GLU A 37 -2.74 25.39 16.82
C GLU A 37 -3.14 26.71 16.16
N LYS A 38 -3.89 27.57 16.88
CA LYS A 38 -4.13 28.92 16.38
C LYS A 38 -2.88 29.77 16.62
N LEU A 39 -2.12 30.03 15.56
CA LEU A 39 -0.86 30.77 15.63
C LEU A 39 -1.09 32.25 16.03
N ASN A 40 -0.18 32.79 16.83
CA ASN A 40 -0.15 34.23 17.13
C ASN A 40 0.37 35.03 15.91
N GLY A 41 0.13 36.34 15.88
CA GLY A 41 0.50 37.18 14.73
C GLY A 41 2.01 37.27 14.42
N ASN A 42 2.86 36.86 15.36
CA ASN A 42 4.31 36.77 15.20
C ASN A 42 4.82 35.33 15.01
N GLU A 43 3.91 34.34 14.95
CA GLU A 43 4.25 32.94 14.74
C GLU A 43 3.91 32.53 13.32
N THR A 44 4.88 31.87 12.67
CA THR A 44 4.74 31.39 11.31
C THR A 44 5.21 29.94 11.24
N ARG A 45 4.36 29.06 10.72
CA ARG A 45 4.74 27.69 10.40
C ARG A 45 4.83 27.53 8.88
N GLU A 46 6.06 27.41 8.40
CA GLU A 46 6.35 27.24 6.98
C GLU A 46 7.52 26.27 6.83
N PHE A 47 7.37 25.26 5.98
CA PHE A 47 8.39 24.22 5.82
C PHE A 47 8.47 23.66 4.40
N ASN A 48 9.63 23.12 4.06
CA ASN A 48 9.88 22.40 2.83
C ASN A 48 9.80 20.89 3.06
N SER A 49 9.56 20.15 1.97
CA SER A 49 9.63 18.69 1.95
C SER A 49 10.65 18.16 0.94
N THR A 50 11.36 17.10 1.30
CA THR A 50 12.28 16.39 0.39
C THR A 50 12.04 14.89 0.45
N VAL A 51 12.38 14.21 -0.63
CA VAL A 51 12.51 12.74 -0.67
C VAL A 51 13.93 12.40 -1.12
N ASN A 52 14.67 11.64 -0.32
CA ASN A 52 16.07 11.26 -0.61
C ASN A 52 16.95 12.48 -0.96
N ASN A 53 16.82 13.56 -0.17
CA ASN A 53 17.53 14.84 -0.35
C ASN A 53 17.24 15.56 -1.66
N ARG A 54 16.27 15.10 -2.46
CA ARG A 54 15.78 15.81 -3.63
C ARG A 54 14.55 16.60 -3.22
N VAL A 55 14.61 17.92 -3.46
CA VAL A 55 13.46 18.79 -3.29
C VAL A 55 12.39 18.32 -4.26
N TYR A 56 11.21 18.00 -3.74
CA TYR A 56 10.09 17.77 -4.62
C TYR A 56 9.64 19.13 -5.16
N PRO A 57 9.58 19.32 -6.48
CA PRO A 57 9.43 20.66 -7.05
C PRO A 57 8.17 21.37 -6.53
N PHE A 58 8.37 22.60 -6.05
CA PHE A 58 7.37 23.67 -5.85
C PHE A 58 6.29 23.51 -4.79
N PHE A 59 6.59 23.01 -3.59
CA PHE A 59 5.63 23.14 -2.48
C PHE A 59 6.33 23.49 -1.17
N ILE A 60 6.34 24.78 -0.87
CA ILE A 60 6.49 25.29 0.49
C ILE A 60 5.13 25.10 1.16
N GLU A 61 5.10 24.40 2.28
CA GLU A 61 3.88 24.15 3.04
C GLU A 61 3.70 25.21 4.12
N SER A 62 2.53 25.84 4.14
CA SER A 62 2.08 26.73 5.21
C SER A 62 0.65 26.34 5.62
N PRO A 63 0.48 25.30 6.45
CA PRO A 63 -0.85 24.81 6.81
C PRO A 63 -1.70 25.88 7.51
N GLU A 64 -2.97 26.00 7.09
CA GLU A 64 -3.91 26.96 7.68
C GLU A 64 -4.71 26.35 8.85
N TYR A 65 -5.01 27.18 9.85
CA TYR A 65 -5.70 26.72 11.07
C TYR A 65 -7.07 26.13 10.75
N ARG A 66 -7.25 24.85 11.07
CA ARG A 66 -8.48 24.07 10.79
C ARG A 66 -8.83 23.90 9.31
N VAL A 67 -7.89 24.14 8.40
CA VAL A 67 -8.05 23.84 6.97
C VAL A 67 -7.26 22.57 6.68
N SER A 68 -7.88 21.63 5.97
CA SER A 68 -7.22 20.40 5.56
C SER A 68 -6.57 20.60 4.21
N ASP A 69 -5.31 20.21 4.09
CA ASP A 69 -4.58 20.16 2.83
C ASP A 69 -3.85 18.83 2.68
N THR A 70 -3.52 18.46 1.45
CA THR A 70 -2.81 17.23 1.13
C THR A 70 -1.89 17.42 -0.05
N ILE A 71 -0.60 17.20 0.18
CA ILE A 71 0.37 17.15 -0.91
C ILE A 71 0.64 15.71 -1.31
N PHE A 72 0.81 15.50 -2.60
CA PHE A 72 0.99 14.18 -3.15
C PHE A 72 2.02 14.17 -4.29
N SER A 73 2.61 13.00 -4.52
CA SER A 73 3.49 12.81 -5.66
C SER A 73 2.68 12.57 -6.93
N SER A 74 2.76 13.46 -7.92
CA SER A 74 2.14 13.26 -9.25
C SER A 74 2.83 12.20 -10.13
N LYS A 75 4.07 11.83 -9.81
CA LYS A 75 4.81 10.74 -10.44
C LYS A 75 5.27 9.75 -9.38
N PRO A 76 5.37 8.45 -9.69
CA PRO A 76 5.80 7.47 -8.73
C PRO A 76 7.27 7.70 -8.34
N LEU A 77 7.56 7.54 -7.06
CA LEU A 77 8.91 7.42 -6.52
C LEU A 77 9.43 6.02 -6.86
N THR A 78 10.57 5.94 -7.54
CA THR A 78 11.20 4.67 -7.95
C THR A 78 12.73 4.83 -8.04
N GLY A 79 13.46 3.71 -8.08
CA GLY A 79 14.91 3.70 -8.27
C GLY A 79 15.74 3.78 -6.98
N ALA A 80 15.15 3.56 -5.80
CA ALA A 80 15.85 3.56 -4.52
C ALA A 80 15.46 2.39 -3.62
N LYS A 81 16.43 1.88 -2.84
CA LYS A 81 16.18 0.84 -1.81
C LYS A 81 15.52 1.38 -0.55
N LYS A 82 15.71 2.66 -0.27
CA LYS A 82 15.16 3.36 0.88
C LYS A 82 14.68 4.73 0.45
N TYR A 83 13.51 5.12 0.93
CA TYR A 83 12.96 6.45 0.74
C TYR A 83 12.88 7.15 2.09
N GLN A 84 13.54 8.29 2.19
CA GLN A 84 13.53 9.15 3.36
C GLN A 84 12.80 10.44 3.03
N ILE A 85 11.68 10.69 3.71
CA ILE A 85 10.99 11.96 3.69
C ILE A 85 11.56 12.82 4.80
N SER A 86 11.90 14.08 4.48
CA SER A 86 12.32 15.06 5.46
C SER A 86 11.52 16.35 5.28
N LEU A 87 10.82 16.76 6.33
CA LEU A 87 10.20 18.08 6.44
C LEU A 87 11.10 18.97 7.29
N PHE A 88 11.40 20.17 6.83
CA PHE A 88 12.27 21.09 7.56
C PHE A 88 11.77 22.52 7.39
N LYS A 89 11.79 23.28 8.50
CA LYS A 89 11.28 24.64 8.50
C LYS A 89 12.09 25.56 7.57
N THR A 90 11.43 26.56 7.01
CA THR A 90 12.10 27.62 6.24
C THR A 90 12.76 28.64 7.17
N GLU A 91 13.57 29.53 6.60
CA GLU A 91 14.24 30.59 7.38
C GLU A 91 13.25 31.59 8.01
N ILE A 92 12.07 31.77 7.40
CA ILE A 92 11.05 32.69 7.90
C ILE A 92 10.14 32.05 8.97
N SER A 93 10.24 30.74 9.18
CA SER A 93 9.37 30.02 10.09
C SER A 93 9.90 30.02 11.52
N THR A 94 9.04 30.43 12.45
CA THR A 94 9.31 30.41 13.89
C THR A 94 9.01 29.05 14.52
N LEU A 95 8.13 28.26 13.89
CA LEU A 95 7.66 26.97 14.40
C LEU A 95 8.21 25.79 13.59
N PRO A 96 8.39 24.61 14.20
CA PRO A 96 8.83 23.42 13.49
C PRO A 96 7.79 22.92 12.47
N PRO A 97 8.15 22.02 11.54
CA PRO A 97 7.17 21.36 10.68
C PRO A 97 6.17 20.53 11.47
N ILE A 98 4.97 20.34 10.90
CA ILE A 98 3.95 19.42 11.41
C ILE A 98 3.54 18.41 10.34
N LEU A 99 3.02 17.27 10.78
CA LEU A 99 2.40 16.29 9.90
C LEU A 99 1.23 15.63 10.62
N ASN A 100 0.05 15.63 10.00
CA ASN A 100 -1.14 15.02 10.60
C ASN A 100 -1.26 13.54 10.24
N ALA A 101 -0.99 13.19 8.98
CA ALA A 101 -0.99 11.81 8.51
C ALA A 101 -0.09 11.64 7.27
N ILE A 102 0.32 10.40 7.02
CA ILE A 102 1.09 9.99 5.86
C ILE A 102 0.50 8.71 5.29
N GLU A 103 0.29 8.68 3.98
CA GLU A 103 -0.09 7.48 3.25
C GLU A 103 0.98 7.17 2.20
N ILE A 104 1.41 5.91 2.15
CA ILE A 104 2.38 5.41 1.19
C ILE A 104 1.73 4.24 0.46
N TYR A 105 1.52 4.42 -0.84
CA TYR A 105 0.93 3.41 -1.71
C TYR A 105 2.00 2.80 -2.59
N LYS A 106 2.17 1.49 -2.52
CA LYS A 106 3.00 0.74 -3.47
C LYS A 106 2.17 0.39 -4.70
N VAL A 107 2.66 0.74 -5.89
CA VAL A 107 2.03 0.31 -7.15
C VAL A 107 2.17 -1.19 -7.26
N LYS A 108 1.05 -1.85 -7.55
CA LYS A 108 1.01 -3.25 -7.96
C LYS A 108 0.64 -3.27 -9.42
N ASP A 109 1.52 -3.86 -10.22
CA ASP A 109 1.21 -4.13 -11.62
C ASP A 109 0.27 -5.34 -11.67
N PHE A 110 -0.89 -5.13 -12.30
CA PHE A 110 -1.90 -6.15 -12.58
C PHE A 110 -1.98 -6.40 -14.10
N SER A 111 -0.88 -6.21 -14.83
CA SER A 111 -0.77 -6.58 -16.25
C SER A 111 -0.99 -8.08 -16.49
N GLU A 112 -0.87 -8.89 -15.45
CA GLU A 112 -1.23 -10.30 -15.39
C GLU A 112 -2.74 -10.51 -15.60
N SER A 113 -3.12 -11.51 -16.41
CA SER A 113 -4.53 -11.90 -16.56
C SER A 113 -5.11 -12.41 -15.24
N GLU A 114 -6.35 -12.02 -14.94
CA GLU A 114 -7.11 -12.52 -13.78
C GLU A 114 -7.35 -14.03 -13.86
N THR A 115 -7.51 -14.69 -12.72
CA THR A 115 -7.83 -16.12 -12.64
C THR A 115 -9.08 -16.45 -13.43
N GLN A 116 -9.09 -17.58 -14.13
CA GLN A 116 -10.28 -18.04 -14.85
C GLN A 116 -11.50 -18.03 -13.94
N GLN A 117 -12.58 -17.38 -14.39
CA GLN A 117 -13.74 -17.09 -13.56
C GLN A 117 -14.39 -18.34 -12.97
N ASP A 118 -14.42 -19.45 -13.73
CA ASP A 118 -14.95 -20.72 -13.25
C ASP A 118 -14.13 -21.28 -12.06
N ASP A 119 -12.81 -21.14 -12.11
CA ASP A 119 -11.93 -21.56 -11.02
C ASP A 119 -12.11 -20.64 -9.80
N VAL A 120 -12.28 -19.32 -10.00
CA VAL A 120 -12.61 -18.34 -8.94
C VAL A 120 -13.91 -18.71 -8.23
N ASN A 121 -14.96 -19.02 -9.01
CA ASN A 121 -16.26 -19.41 -8.48
C ASN A 121 -16.16 -20.71 -7.67
N ALA A 122 -15.48 -21.71 -8.22
CA ALA A 122 -15.28 -23.00 -7.59
C ALA A 122 -14.53 -22.88 -6.25
N ILE A 123 -13.40 -22.18 -6.23
CA ILE A 123 -12.57 -22.05 -5.03
C ILE A 123 -13.24 -21.17 -3.96
N THR A 124 -14.00 -20.15 -4.37
CA THR A 124 -14.79 -19.31 -3.44
C THR A 124 -15.90 -20.12 -2.77
N ASN A 125 -16.55 -21.03 -3.51
CA ASN A 125 -17.54 -21.93 -2.92
C ASN A 125 -16.90 -22.91 -1.93
N ILE A 126 -15.73 -23.49 -2.26
CA ILE A 126 -14.96 -24.34 -1.35
C ILE A 126 -14.59 -23.56 -0.07
N LYS A 127 -14.07 -22.34 -0.24
CA LYS A 127 -13.72 -21.44 0.87
C LYS A 127 -14.90 -21.24 1.81
N ASN A 128 -16.06 -20.87 1.27
CA ASN A 128 -17.25 -20.54 2.04
C ASN A 128 -17.85 -21.78 2.72
N PHE A 129 -17.92 -22.91 2.01
CA PHE A 129 -18.48 -24.15 2.53
C PHE A 129 -17.67 -24.68 3.71
N TYR A 130 -16.35 -24.78 3.56
CA TYR A 130 -15.47 -25.28 4.61
C TYR A 130 -14.99 -24.21 5.59
N ARG A 131 -15.36 -22.95 5.37
CA ARG A 131 -14.89 -21.79 6.15
C ARG A 131 -13.36 -21.73 6.24
N VAL A 132 -12.70 -21.96 5.10
CA VAL A 132 -11.23 -21.95 5.02
C VAL A 132 -10.71 -20.59 5.43
N ALA A 133 -9.98 -20.55 6.54
CA ALA A 133 -9.37 -19.35 7.11
C ALA A 133 -7.87 -19.31 6.79
N LYS A 134 -7.53 -18.87 5.57
CA LYS A 134 -6.17 -18.63 5.06
C LYS A 134 -6.06 -17.21 4.49
N ASN A 135 -4.96 -16.86 3.82
CA ASN A 135 -4.79 -15.59 3.07
C ASN A 135 -5.74 -15.43 1.85
N TRP A 136 -6.83 -16.20 1.77
CA TRP A 136 -7.70 -16.29 0.61
C TRP A 136 -8.57 -15.03 0.47
N GLN A 137 -8.03 -13.97 -0.10
CA GLN A 137 -8.71 -12.71 -0.39
C GLN A 137 -8.26 -12.18 -1.76
N GLY A 138 -9.19 -11.65 -2.56
CA GLY A 138 -8.89 -11.11 -3.89
C GLY A 138 -8.86 -12.19 -4.96
N ASP A 139 -7.97 -12.04 -5.94
CA ASP A 139 -7.78 -13.02 -7.02
C ASP A 139 -7.00 -14.25 -6.50
N PRO A 140 -7.42 -15.50 -6.80
CA PRO A 140 -6.78 -16.71 -6.27
C PRO A 140 -5.33 -16.92 -6.72
N CYS A 141 -5.02 -16.63 -7.98
CA CYS A 141 -3.70 -16.89 -8.56
C CYS A 141 -2.80 -15.65 -8.56
N GLY A 142 -3.37 -14.45 -8.65
CA GLY A 142 -2.70 -13.21 -8.97
C GLY A 142 -2.79 -12.13 -7.88
N PRO A 143 -1.77 -11.27 -7.73
CA PRO A 143 -0.44 -11.39 -8.33
C PRO A 143 0.32 -12.60 -7.77
N VAL A 144 1.30 -13.16 -8.50
CA VAL A 144 2.09 -14.35 -8.08
C VAL A 144 2.60 -14.26 -6.63
N LYS A 145 3.07 -13.08 -6.19
CA LYS A 145 3.58 -12.84 -4.81
C LYS A 145 2.50 -12.99 -3.72
N TYR A 146 1.23 -12.86 -4.08
CA TYR A 146 0.06 -12.88 -3.18
C TYR A 146 -0.92 -14.01 -3.49
N MET A 147 -0.49 -15.01 -4.27
CA MET A 147 -1.30 -16.21 -4.55
C MET A 147 -1.84 -16.82 -3.25
N TRP A 148 -3.06 -17.33 -3.32
CA TRP A 148 -3.70 -17.97 -2.18
C TRP A 148 -2.91 -19.19 -1.71
N GLU A 149 -2.72 -19.29 -0.40
CA GLU A 149 -1.95 -20.33 0.26
C GLU A 149 -2.58 -21.70 0.02
N GLY A 150 -1.75 -22.63 -0.44
CA GLY A 150 -2.16 -23.97 -0.82
C GLY A 150 -2.64 -24.08 -2.27
N LEU A 151 -2.68 -23.00 -3.04
CA LEU A 151 -2.90 -23.07 -4.47
C LEU A 151 -1.58 -23.13 -5.23
N ASN A 152 -1.62 -23.73 -6.41
CA ASN A 152 -0.67 -23.48 -7.47
C ASN A 152 -1.48 -23.24 -8.75
N CYS A 153 -1.01 -22.33 -9.59
CA CYS A 153 -1.70 -21.96 -10.82
C CYS A 153 -0.78 -22.10 -12.04
N THR A 154 -1.38 -22.20 -13.22
CA THR A 154 -0.61 -22.12 -14.48
C THR A 154 0.12 -20.78 -14.57
N SER A 155 1.26 -20.76 -15.25
CA SER A 155 2.05 -19.55 -15.47
C SER A 155 1.23 -18.45 -16.17
N PHE A 156 1.37 -17.22 -15.67
CA PHE A 156 0.85 -16.02 -16.33
C PHE A 156 1.61 -15.79 -17.64
N ASN A 157 0.96 -16.04 -18.77
CA ASN A 157 1.55 -15.84 -20.10
C ASN A 157 0.83 -14.75 -20.91
N GLY A 158 -0.12 -14.05 -20.31
CA GLY A 158 -0.91 -12.97 -20.92
C GLY A 158 -1.88 -13.40 -22.02
N LEU A 159 -1.86 -14.67 -22.43
CA LEU A 159 -2.71 -15.22 -23.49
C LEU A 159 -3.92 -15.95 -22.90
N ASN A 160 -3.73 -16.63 -21.78
CA ASN A 160 -4.77 -17.40 -21.10
C ASN A 160 -4.89 -16.97 -19.64
N PRO A 161 -6.12 -16.84 -19.12
CA PRO A 161 -6.36 -16.71 -17.67
C PRO A 161 -5.68 -17.84 -16.91
N PRO A 162 -4.93 -17.57 -15.82
CA PRO A 162 -4.36 -18.61 -14.99
C PRO A 162 -5.45 -19.54 -14.44
N ARG A 163 -5.12 -20.83 -14.41
CA ARG A 163 -5.98 -21.92 -13.94
C ARG A 163 -5.38 -22.54 -12.68
N ILE A 164 -6.23 -22.92 -11.73
CA ILE A 164 -5.82 -23.62 -10.51
C ILE A 164 -5.45 -25.07 -10.89
N ILE A 165 -4.19 -25.45 -10.67
CA ILE A 165 -3.65 -26.78 -10.97
C ILE A 165 -3.34 -27.60 -9.72
N SER A 166 -3.28 -26.97 -8.54
CA SER A 166 -3.11 -27.65 -7.27
C SER A 166 -3.96 -26.99 -6.20
N LEU A 167 -4.54 -27.81 -5.33
CA LEU A 167 -5.32 -27.40 -4.17
C LEU A 167 -4.89 -28.20 -2.93
N ASN A 168 -4.22 -27.52 -2.00
CA ASN A 168 -3.79 -28.08 -0.73
C ASN A 168 -4.63 -27.51 0.42
N LEU A 169 -5.56 -28.35 0.90
CA LEU A 169 -6.40 -28.06 2.06
C LEU A 169 -5.90 -28.76 3.35
N SER A 170 -4.68 -29.29 3.35
CA SER A 170 -4.07 -29.90 4.54
C SER A 170 -4.11 -28.93 5.72
N SER A 171 -4.31 -29.46 6.92
CA SER A 171 -4.40 -28.70 8.17
C SER A 171 -5.49 -27.62 8.21
N SER A 172 -6.47 -27.67 7.30
CA SER A 172 -7.59 -26.68 7.27
C SER A 172 -8.79 -27.09 8.13
N GLY A 173 -8.69 -28.17 8.91
CA GLY A 173 -9.75 -28.62 9.82
C GLY A 173 -11.05 -29.00 9.10
N LEU A 174 -10.97 -29.47 7.85
CA LEU A 174 -12.16 -29.78 7.05
C LEU A 174 -13.00 -30.89 7.70
N THR A 175 -14.30 -30.68 7.78
CA THR A 175 -15.28 -31.69 8.21
C THR A 175 -16.44 -31.74 7.22
N GLY A 176 -17.17 -32.86 7.20
CA GLY A 176 -18.34 -33.03 6.34
C GLY A 176 -18.03 -33.71 5.01
N GLN A 177 -18.93 -33.53 4.04
CA GLN A 177 -18.84 -34.15 2.72
C GLN A 177 -17.89 -33.39 1.79
N ILE A 178 -17.45 -34.06 0.72
CA ILE A 178 -16.69 -33.43 -0.37
C ILE A 178 -17.65 -32.54 -1.17
N HIS A 179 -17.42 -31.23 -1.17
CA HIS A 179 -18.26 -30.26 -1.87
C HIS A 179 -18.07 -30.39 -3.39
N TYR A 180 -19.17 -30.37 -4.14
CA TYR A 180 -19.14 -30.58 -5.60
C TYR A 180 -18.26 -29.57 -6.35
N SER A 181 -18.07 -28.36 -5.80
CA SER A 181 -17.19 -27.37 -6.42
C SER A 181 -15.73 -27.81 -6.56
N ILE A 182 -15.27 -28.82 -5.80
CA ILE A 182 -13.95 -29.41 -6.03
C ILE A 182 -13.86 -30.01 -7.44
N SER A 183 -14.93 -30.63 -7.95
CA SER A 183 -14.94 -31.18 -9.31
C SER A 183 -15.02 -30.11 -10.41
N GLN A 184 -15.31 -28.85 -10.06
CA GLN A 184 -15.34 -27.73 -11.00
C GLN A 184 -13.93 -27.17 -11.28
N LEU A 185 -12.94 -27.50 -10.43
CA LEU A 185 -11.53 -27.22 -10.67
C LEU A 185 -10.96 -28.23 -11.69
N THR A 186 -11.30 -28.02 -12.95
CA THR A 186 -11.07 -28.98 -14.06
C THR A 186 -9.60 -29.18 -14.44
N MET A 187 -8.70 -28.32 -13.95
CA MET A 187 -7.27 -28.34 -14.29
C MET A 187 -6.38 -28.90 -13.17
N LEU A 188 -6.96 -29.42 -12.07
CA LEU A 188 -6.18 -30.02 -11.00
C LEU A 188 -5.32 -31.18 -11.52
N GLN A 189 -4.04 -31.14 -11.17
CA GLN A 189 -3.03 -32.14 -11.52
C GLN A 189 -2.73 -33.03 -10.31
N TYR A 190 -2.23 -34.23 -10.59
CA TYR A 190 -1.86 -35.24 -9.59
C TYR A 190 -0.37 -35.17 -9.22
#